data_AF-A0A7C3K2T6-F1
#
_entry.id   AF-A0A7C3K2T6-F1
#
_cell.length_a   1.000
_cell.length_b   1.000
_cell.length_c   1.000
_cell.angle_alpha   90.00
_cell.angle_beta   90.00
_cell.angle_gamma   90.00
#
_symmetry.space_group_name_H-M   'P 1'
#
loop_
_entity.id
_entity.type
_entity.pdbx_description
1 polymer ?
#
loop_
_entity_poly.entity_id
_entity_poly.type
_entity_poly.pdbx_seq_one_letter_code
_entity_poly.pdbx_strand_id
1 'polypeptide(L)'
;MVGLITRLLEEQGKKAPVVIGGCALSYYSREVYFTTDIDLAYADREALDSVLGSIGFQKKGRYWVHEGLKMAIEAPASKLSDEEAPVEIVEVGEGLQCTIIGIEGLIIDRLNACKHRKSEIDCEMVELLIHRYFNDLDWSYLEKKSVKPENDILMELQEFKRRAQG
;
A
#
# COMPACT_ATOMS: atom_id res chain seq x y z
N MET A 1 0.65 -4.34 14.33
CA MET A 1 1.63 -3.23 14.40
C MET A 1 1.05 -1.93 13.86
N VAL A 2 0.64 -1.83 12.59
CA VAL A 2 0.14 -0.56 12.01
C VAL A 2 -0.99 0.06 12.81
N GLY A 3 -1.99 -0.71 13.22
CA GLY A 3 -3.09 -0.15 14.01
C GLY A 3 -2.63 0.51 15.32
N LEU A 4 -1.58 -0.02 15.96
CA LEU A 4 -1.00 0.59 17.17
C LEU A 4 -0.33 1.92 16.83
N ILE A 5 0.39 1.99 15.70
CA ILE A 5 1.01 3.22 15.21
C ILE A 5 -0.06 4.27 14.92
N THR A 6 -1.16 3.89 14.25
CA THR A 6 -2.31 4.76 14.01
C THR A 6 -2.86 5.34 15.31
N ARG A 7 -3.15 4.48 16.29
CA ARG A 7 -3.66 4.92 17.62
C ARG A 7 -2.71 5.91 18.30
N LEU A 8 -1.41 5.60 18.36
CA LEU A 8 -0.42 6.45 19.02
C LEU A 8 -0.23 7.81 18.32
N LEU A 9 -0.36 7.86 16.99
CA LEU A 9 -0.34 9.12 16.25
C LEU A 9 -1.60 9.94 16.52
N GLU A 10 -2.77 9.30 16.54
CA GLU A 10 -4.06 9.94 16.84
C GLU A 10 -4.09 10.50 18.28
N GLU A 11 -3.53 9.79 19.25
CA GLU A 11 -3.35 10.26 20.63
C GLU A 11 -2.47 11.53 20.73
N GLN A 12 -1.57 11.73 19.77
CA GLN A 12 -0.77 12.97 19.64
C GLN A 12 -1.46 14.06 18.80
N GLY A 13 -2.73 13.86 18.43
CA GLY A 13 -3.48 14.79 17.57
C GLY A 13 -3.01 14.80 16.11
N LYS A 14 -2.30 13.75 15.68
CA LYS A 14 -1.79 13.61 14.32
C LYS A 14 -2.72 12.73 13.48
N LYS A 15 -2.64 12.86 12.16
CA LYS A 15 -3.41 12.01 11.24
C LYS A 15 -2.84 10.59 11.23
N ALA A 16 -3.69 9.62 10.90
CA ALA A 16 -3.28 8.25 10.61
C ALA A 16 -2.39 8.19 9.34
N PRO A 17 -1.37 7.31 9.30
CA PRO A 17 -0.65 6.99 8.09
C PRO A 17 -1.49 6.08 7.19
N VAL A 18 -1.17 6.06 5.89
CA VAL A 18 -1.78 5.11 4.95
C VAL A 18 -0.80 3.98 4.64
N VAL A 19 -1.21 2.73 4.84
CA VAL A 19 -0.44 1.55 4.43
C VAL A 19 -0.44 1.46 2.91
N ILE A 20 0.75 1.32 2.33
CA ILE A 20 0.97 1.22 0.89
C ILE A 20 1.90 0.03 0.56
N GLY A 21 2.36 -0.05 -0.68
CA GLY A 21 3.48 -0.90 -1.08
C GLY A 21 3.27 -2.39 -0.81
N GLY A 22 4.33 -3.07 -0.36
CA GLY A 22 4.33 -4.52 -0.16
C GLY A 22 3.37 -4.97 0.93
N CYS A 23 3.18 -4.15 1.97
CA CYS A 23 2.27 -4.45 3.07
C CYS A 23 0.81 -4.41 2.62
N ALA A 24 0.43 -3.38 1.84
CA ALA A 24 -0.90 -3.35 1.23
C ALA A 24 -1.12 -4.51 0.25
N LEU A 25 -0.09 -4.84 -0.54
CA LEU A 25 -0.16 -5.97 -1.45
C LEU A 25 -0.35 -7.31 -0.73
N SER A 26 0.34 -7.54 0.39
CA SER A 26 0.14 -8.73 1.22
C SER A 26 -1.31 -8.82 1.75
N TYR A 27 -1.90 -7.70 2.17
CA TYR A 27 -3.29 -7.65 2.62
C TYR A 27 -4.31 -8.09 1.55
N TYR A 28 -4.24 -7.54 0.33
CA TYR A 28 -5.18 -7.88 -0.75
C TYR A 28 -4.88 -9.22 -1.45
N SER A 29 -3.60 -9.59 -1.56
CA SER A 29 -3.20 -10.88 -2.11
C SER A 29 -3.44 -12.05 -1.14
N ARG A 30 -3.76 -11.77 0.12
CA ARG A 30 -3.98 -12.76 1.19
C ARG A 30 -2.71 -13.61 1.38
N GLU A 31 -2.83 -14.93 1.32
CA GLU A 31 -1.74 -15.87 1.62
C GLU A 31 -0.77 -16.08 0.44
N VAL A 32 -0.73 -15.16 -0.54
CA VAL A 32 0.08 -15.31 -1.75
C VAL A 32 1.33 -14.44 -1.73
N TYR A 33 1.20 -13.15 -1.41
CA TYR A 33 2.35 -12.26 -1.26
C TYR A 33 2.63 -12.01 0.22
N PHE A 34 3.90 -12.16 0.60
CA PHE A 34 4.37 -11.87 1.95
C PHE A 34 5.47 -10.82 1.89
N THR A 35 5.44 -9.88 2.81
CA THR A 35 6.51 -8.91 3.01
C THR A 35 7.02 -8.93 4.45
N THR A 36 8.27 -8.53 4.63
CA THR A 36 8.93 -8.40 5.94
C THR A 36 8.94 -6.97 6.47
N ASP A 37 8.58 -5.99 5.64
CA ASP A 37 8.52 -4.58 6.00
C ASP A 37 7.11 -3.98 5.83
N ILE A 38 6.89 -2.85 6.49
CA ILE A 38 5.66 -2.08 6.41
C ILE A 38 5.99 -0.76 5.72
N ASP A 39 5.31 -0.49 4.60
CA ASP A 39 5.41 0.78 3.87
C ASP A 39 4.26 1.71 4.25
N LEU A 40 4.60 2.96 4.60
CA LEU A 40 3.64 4.00 4.95
C LEU A 40 3.74 5.23 4.04
N ALA A 41 2.60 5.80 3.66
CA ALA A 41 2.53 7.18 3.20
C ALA A 41 2.26 8.09 4.40
N TYR A 42 3.28 8.87 4.81
CA TYR A 42 3.16 9.76 5.96
C TYR A 42 4.14 10.95 5.93
N ALA A 43 3.60 12.15 6.12
CA ALA A 43 4.36 13.40 6.00
C ALA A 43 5.13 13.79 7.28
N ASP A 44 4.53 13.58 8.46
CA ASP A 44 5.07 14.05 9.73
C ASP A 44 6.12 13.07 10.27
N ARG A 45 7.38 13.26 9.86
CA ARG A 45 8.49 12.36 10.23
C ARG A 45 8.82 12.41 11.71
N GLU A 46 8.73 13.59 12.33
CA GLU A 46 9.04 13.76 13.74
C GLU A 46 8.01 13.04 14.62
N ALA A 47 6.72 13.13 14.27
CA ALA A 47 5.68 12.36 14.95
C ALA A 47 5.89 10.85 14.79
N LEU A 48 6.25 10.39 13.58
CA LEU A 48 6.51 8.99 13.32
C LEU A 48 7.77 8.48 14.06
N ASP A 49 8.84 9.26 14.11
CA ASP A 49 10.05 8.98 14.89
C ASP A 49 9.73 8.84 16.38
N SER A 50 8.94 9.77 16.92
CA SER A 50 8.50 9.77 18.32
C SER A 50 7.67 8.53 18.65
N VAL A 51 6.64 8.23 17.85
CA VAL A 51 5.75 7.07 18.06
C VAL A 51 6.51 5.76 17.92
N LEU A 52 7.33 5.59 16.89
CA LEU A 52 8.07 4.35 16.67
C LEU A 52 9.15 4.15 17.73
N GLY A 53 9.82 5.23 18.15
CA GLY A 53 10.79 5.20 19.25
C GLY A 53 10.16 4.79 20.58
N SER A 54 8.94 5.26 20.89
CA SER A 54 8.25 4.93 22.14
C SER A 54 7.87 3.46 22.26
N ILE A 55 7.71 2.75 21.13
CA ILE A 55 7.44 1.31 21.08
C ILE A 55 8.67 0.47 20.68
N GLY A 56 9.88 1.02 20.84
CA GLY A 56 11.13 0.27 20.79
C GLY A 56 11.78 0.12 19.40
N PHE A 57 11.28 0.79 18.36
CA PHE A 57 11.99 0.83 17.08
C PHE A 57 13.17 1.81 17.15
N GLN A 58 14.20 1.50 16.37
CA GLN A 58 15.37 2.36 16.22
C GLN A 58 15.49 2.82 14.77
N LYS A 59 15.76 4.11 14.56
CA LYS A 59 15.99 4.66 13.22
C LYS A 59 17.32 4.15 12.67
N LYS A 60 17.30 3.54 11.49
CA LYS A 60 18.48 3.03 10.76
C LYS A 60 18.37 3.44 9.28
N GLY A 61 18.97 4.57 8.93
CA GLY A 61 18.86 5.14 7.59
C GLY A 61 17.40 5.49 7.25
N ARG A 62 16.87 4.96 6.15
CA ARG A 62 15.46 5.17 5.76
C ARG A 62 14.46 4.39 6.62
N TYR A 63 14.91 3.33 7.28
CA TYR A 63 14.06 2.41 8.04
C TYR A 63 13.96 2.77 9.53
N TRP A 64 12.86 2.34 10.14
CA TRP A 64 12.76 2.10 11.58
C TRP A 64 12.77 0.59 11.79
N VAL A 65 13.67 0.09 12.63
CA VAL A 65 13.87 -1.36 12.81
C VAL A 65 13.64 -1.75 14.26
N HIS A 66 12.90 -2.83 14.46
CA HIS A 66 12.75 -3.48 15.77
C HIS A 66 13.31 -4.90 15.71
N GLU A 67 14.55 -5.09 16.19
CA GLU A 67 15.29 -6.36 16.10
C GLU A 67 14.54 -7.53 16.75
N GLY A 68 13.93 -7.31 17.92
CA GLY A 68 13.19 -8.35 18.64
C GLY A 68 11.94 -8.86 17.91
N LEU A 69 11.35 -8.02 17.05
CA LEU A 69 10.17 -8.37 16.24
C LEU A 69 10.57 -8.77 14.82
N LYS A 70 11.86 -8.64 14.46
CA LYS A 70 12.38 -8.84 13.10
C LYS A 70 11.58 -8.09 12.04
N MET A 71 11.25 -6.83 12.34
CA MET A 71 10.38 -6.00 11.52
C MET A 71 11.05 -4.67 11.19
N ALA A 72 10.85 -4.23 9.95
CA ALA A 72 11.22 -2.90 9.49
C ALA A 72 9.98 -2.11 9.07
N ILE A 73 10.02 -0.81 9.29
CA ILE A 73 9.01 0.12 8.79
C ILE A 73 9.75 1.15 7.95
N GLU A 74 9.19 1.48 6.79
CA GLU A 74 9.61 2.61 5.98
C GLU A 74 8.40 3.50 5.74
N ALA A 75 8.67 4.79 5.54
CA ALA A 75 7.68 5.69 4.96
C ALA A 75 8.28 6.26 3.68
N PRO A 76 8.16 5.59 2.52
CA PRO A 76 8.83 6.04 1.30
C PRO A 76 8.15 7.28 0.69
N ALA A 77 6.89 7.54 1.04
CA ALA A 77 6.11 8.68 0.53
C ALA A 77 5.55 9.53 1.68
N SER A 78 5.37 10.83 1.44
CA SER A 78 4.70 11.73 2.39
C SER A 78 3.17 11.67 2.28
N LYS A 79 2.65 11.27 1.12
CA LYS A 79 1.24 11.13 0.76
C LYS A 79 1.10 10.10 -0.37
N LEU A 80 -0.12 9.69 -0.69
CA LEU A 80 -0.38 8.87 -1.87
C LEU A 80 0.04 9.62 -3.15
N SER A 81 0.56 8.89 -4.13
CA SER A 81 0.95 9.45 -5.43
C SER A 81 -0.24 10.04 -6.17
N ASP A 82 -1.40 9.40 -6.04
CA ASP A 82 -2.70 9.92 -6.46
C ASP A 82 -3.51 10.33 -5.22
N GLU A 83 -3.71 11.64 -5.04
CA GLU A 83 -4.48 12.17 -3.90
C GLU A 83 -5.97 11.80 -3.95
N GLU A 84 -6.47 11.44 -5.13
CA GLU A 84 -7.84 10.95 -5.33
C GLU A 84 -7.95 9.43 -5.13
N ALA A 85 -6.85 8.72 -4.83
CA ALA A 85 -6.90 7.29 -4.63
C ALA A 85 -7.80 6.96 -3.43
N PRO A 86 -8.74 6.00 -3.57
CA PRO A 86 -9.55 5.57 -2.45
C PRO A 86 -8.64 5.01 -1.35
N VAL A 87 -9.13 5.10 -0.12
CA VAL A 87 -8.52 4.45 1.05
C VAL A 87 -9.58 3.70 1.81
N GLU A 88 -9.17 2.61 2.44
CA GLU A 88 -10.04 1.79 3.29
C GLU A 88 -9.58 1.87 4.74
N ILE A 89 -10.54 1.86 5.68
CA ILE A 89 -10.26 1.68 7.11
C ILE A 89 -10.48 0.20 7.42
N VAL A 90 -9.43 -0.44 7.94
CA VAL A 90 -9.42 -1.88 8.22
C VAL A 90 -9.20 -2.11 9.71
N GLU A 91 -10.06 -2.91 10.34
CA GLU A 91 -9.85 -3.41 11.69
C GLU A 91 -8.77 -4.48 11.71
N VAL A 92 -7.77 -4.32 12.57
CA VAL A 92 -6.60 -5.21 12.68
C VAL A 92 -6.53 -5.96 14.01
N GLY A 93 -7.67 -6.09 14.68
CA GLY A 93 -7.83 -6.78 15.97
C GLY A 93 -7.72 -5.84 17.19
N GLU A 94 -8.23 -6.28 18.35
CA GLU A 94 -8.12 -5.55 19.63
C GLU A 94 -8.62 -4.09 19.59
N GLY A 95 -9.65 -3.83 18.78
CA GLY A 95 -10.18 -2.47 18.57
C GLY A 95 -9.17 -1.51 17.94
N LEU A 96 -8.16 -2.04 17.24
CA LEU A 96 -7.22 -1.27 16.44
C LEU A 96 -7.71 -1.21 15.00
N GLN A 97 -7.48 -0.06 14.37
CA GLN A 97 -7.74 0.14 12.95
C GLN A 97 -6.54 0.78 12.27
N CYS A 98 -6.40 0.58 10.96
CA CYS A 98 -5.45 1.32 10.14
C CYS A 98 -6.08 1.72 8.81
N THR A 99 -5.55 2.79 8.22
CA THR A 99 -5.90 3.19 6.86
C THR A 99 -4.97 2.49 5.87
N ILE A 100 -5.53 1.89 4.83
CA ILE A 100 -4.79 1.24 3.74
C ILE A 100 -5.19 1.87 2.40
N ILE A 101 -4.25 1.94 1.45
CA ILE A 101 -4.59 2.33 0.06
C ILE A 101 -5.63 1.37 -0.49
N GLY A 102 -6.66 1.90 -1.15
CA GLY A 102 -7.68 1.10 -1.82
C GLY A 102 -7.10 0.25 -2.95
N ILE A 103 -7.77 -0.84 -3.27
CA ILE A 103 -7.26 -1.85 -4.20
C ILE A 103 -6.97 -1.28 -5.61
N GLU A 104 -7.78 -0.37 -6.12
CA GLU A 104 -7.55 0.22 -7.44
C GLU A 104 -6.28 1.07 -7.47
N GLY A 105 -6.03 1.85 -6.41
CA GLY A 105 -4.80 2.62 -6.26
C GLY A 105 -3.59 1.71 -6.20
N LEU A 106 -3.69 0.58 -5.48
CA LEU A 106 -2.66 -0.44 -5.45
C LEU A 106 -2.43 -1.06 -6.84
N ILE A 107 -3.49 -1.43 -7.57
CA ILE A 107 -3.37 -2.01 -8.93
C ILE A 107 -2.65 -1.04 -9.87
N ILE A 108 -2.97 0.26 -9.83
CA ILE A 108 -2.25 1.27 -10.63
C ILE A 108 -0.76 1.33 -10.25
N ASP A 109 -0.44 1.30 -8.95
CA ASP A 109 0.94 1.29 -8.47
C ASP A 109 1.72 0.03 -8.91
N ARG A 110 1.07 -1.15 -8.89
CA ARG A 110 1.69 -2.41 -9.33
C ARG A 110 1.79 -2.52 -10.84
N LEU A 111 0.80 -2.04 -11.60
CA LEU A 111 0.87 -1.95 -13.06
C LEU A 111 2.02 -1.04 -13.52
N ASN A 112 2.23 0.09 -12.86
CA ASN A 112 3.37 0.95 -13.15
C ASN A 112 4.72 0.25 -12.89
N ALA A 113 4.81 -0.57 -11.84
CA ALA A 113 6.01 -1.38 -11.60
C ALA A 113 6.20 -2.47 -12.66
N CYS A 114 5.12 -3.18 -13.00
CA CYS A 114 5.10 -4.18 -14.06
C CYS A 114 5.59 -3.59 -15.39
N LYS A 115 5.01 -2.46 -15.84
CA LYS A 115 5.37 -1.83 -17.12
C LYS A 115 6.74 -1.16 -17.09
N HIS A 116 6.93 -0.17 -16.22
CA HIS A 116 8.07 0.75 -16.31
C HIS A 116 9.33 0.20 -15.66
N ARG A 117 9.16 -0.62 -14.62
CA ARG A 117 10.27 -1.27 -13.91
C ARG A 117 10.49 -2.72 -14.36
N LYS A 118 9.65 -3.25 -15.26
CA LYS A 118 9.70 -4.64 -15.75
C LYS A 118 9.68 -5.66 -14.61
N SER A 119 8.90 -5.36 -13.57
CA SER A 119 8.82 -6.21 -12.39
C SER A 119 7.85 -7.37 -12.62
N GLU A 120 8.40 -8.57 -12.83
CA GLU A 120 7.62 -9.79 -13.10
C GLU A 120 6.65 -10.10 -11.96
N ILE A 121 7.12 -10.04 -10.71
CA ILE A 121 6.28 -10.27 -9.53
C ILE A 121 5.11 -9.30 -9.47
N ASP A 122 5.30 -8.04 -9.87
CA ASP A 122 4.22 -7.06 -9.89
C ASP A 122 3.21 -7.33 -11.01
N CYS A 123 3.67 -7.86 -12.16
CA CYS A 123 2.77 -8.30 -13.22
C CYS A 123 1.90 -9.48 -12.75
N GLU A 124 2.49 -10.48 -12.10
CA GLU A 124 1.77 -11.63 -11.53
C GLU A 124 0.76 -11.20 -10.46
N MET A 125 1.16 -10.25 -9.61
CA MET A 125 0.28 -9.74 -8.56
C MET A 125 -0.86 -8.90 -9.11
N VAL A 126 -0.64 -8.11 -10.16
CA VAL A 126 -1.74 -7.42 -10.86
C VAL A 126 -2.74 -8.42 -11.43
N GLU A 127 -2.25 -9.48 -12.10
CA GLU A 127 -3.11 -10.53 -12.64
C GLU A 127 -3.96 -11.19 -11.56
N LEU A 128 -3.32 -11.56 -10.45
CA LEU A 128 -4.00 -12.16 -9.30
C LEU A 128 -5.06 -11.23 -8.71
N LEU A 129 -4.73 -9.96 -8.47
CA LEU A 129 -5.64 -9.00 -7.87
C LEU A 129 -6.83 -8.72 -8.81
N ILE A 130 -6.56 -8.50 -10.09
CA ILE A 130 -7.62 -8.28 -11.09
C ILE A 130 -8.54 -9.50 -11.17
N HIS A 131 -7.99 -10.71 -11.22
CA HIS A 131 -8.81 -11.92 -11.32
C HIS A 131 -9.66 -12.14 -10.06
N ARG A 132 -9.08 -11.91 -8.87
CA ARG A 132 -9.77 -12.12 -7.60
C ARG A 132 -10.90 -11.11 -7.35
N TYR A 133 -10.65 -9.84 -7.65
CA TYR A 133 -11.56 -8.74 -7.32
C TYR A 133 -12.32 -8.23 -8.54
N PHE A 134 -12.29 -8.94 -9.67
CA PHE A 134 -12.76 -8.48 -10.98
C PHE A 134 -14.13 -7.76 -10.94
N ASN A 135 -15.09 -8.34 -10.22
CA ASN A 135 -16.45 -7.82 -10.14
C ASN A 135 -16.63 -6.66 -9.16
N ASP A 136 -15.69 -6.48 -8.23
CA ASP A 136 -15.71 -5.44 -7.20
C ASP A 136 -14.91 -4.20 -7.61
N LEU A 137 -14.02 -4.34 -8.61
CA LEU A 137 -13.15 -3.26 -9.07
C LEU A 137 -13.94 -2.12 -9.73
N ASP A 138 -13.59 -0.88 -9.36
CA ASP A 138 -13.97 0.31 -10.13
C ASP A 138 -13.12 0.42 -11.41
N TRP A 139 -13.60 -0.25 -12.45
CA TRP A 139 -12.99 -0.21 -13.78
C TRP A 139 -12.92 1.20 -14.38
N SER A 140 -13.88 2.07 -14.07
CA SER A 140 -13.89 3.44 -14.56
C SER A 140 -12.75 4.24 -13.94
N TYR A 141 -12.51 4.08 -12.64
CA TYR A 141 -11.35 4.67 -11.97
C TYR A 141 -10.04 4.13 -12.57
N LEU A 142 -9.91 2.81 -12.71
CA LEU A 142 -8.69 2.19 -13.26
C LEU A 142 -8.39 2.69 -14.68
N GLU A 143 -9.39 2.74 -15.56
CA GLU A 143 -9.24 3.23 -16.93
C GLU A 143 -8.89 4.73 -16.95
N LYS A 144 -9.57 5.56 -16.14
CA LYS A 144 -9.28 7.00 -16.00
C LYS A 144 -7.85 7.25 -15.54
N LYS A 145 -7.34 6.48 -14.57
CA LYS A 145 -5.97 6.66 -14.07
C LYS A 145 -4.93 6.13 -15.03
N SER A 146 -5.22 5.04 -15.74
CA SER A 146 -4.27 4.37 -16.64
C SER A 146 -3.89 5.20 -17.87
N VAL A 147 -4.75 6.13 -18.31
CA VAL A 147 -4.46 7.03 -19.44
C VAL A 147 -3.62 8.25 -19.06
N LYS A 148 -3.46 8.53 -17.76
CA LYS A 148 -2.72 9.72 -17.34
C LYS A 148 -1.24 9.59 -17.76
N PRO A 149 -0.58 10.67 -18.23
CA PRO A 149 0.79 10.60 -18.75
C PRO A 149 1.82 10.04 -17.75
N GLU A 150 1.64 10.29 -16.46
CA GLU A 150 2.52 9.76 -15.41
C GLU A 150 2.40 8.24 -15.22
N ASN A 151 1.28 7.67 -15.65
CA ASN A 151 1.02 6.24 -15.57
C ASN A 151 1.25 5.58 -16.93
N ASP A 152 0.56 6.01 -17.98
CA ASP A 152 0.62 5.42 -19.33
C ASP A 152 0.59 3.89 -19.28
N ILE A 153 -0.50 3.28 -18.79
CA ILE A 153 -0.62 1.81 -18.57
C ILE A 153 -1.96 1.26 -19.10
N LEU A 154 -2.68 2.02 -19.94
CA LEU A 154 -4.01 1.61 -20.40
C LEU A 154 -3.98 0.30 -21.18
N MET A 155 -2.98 0.10 -22.05
CA MET A 155 -2.87 -1.11 -22.85
C MET A 155 -2.66 -2.34 -21.99
N GLU A 156 -1.80 -2.23 -20.98
CA GLU A 156 -1.49 -3.28 -20.02
C GLU A 156 -2.74 -3.62 -19.19
N LEU A 157 -3.43 -2.61 -18.64
CA LEU A 157 -4.70 -2.80 -17.92
C LEU A 157 -5.72 -3.57 -18.77
N GLN A 158 -5.91 -3.17 -20.04
CA GLN A 158 -6.84 -3.83 -20.94
C GLN A 158 -6.46 -5.28 -21.24
N GLU A 159 -5.17 -5.58 -21.30
CA GLU A 159 -4.69 -6.96 -21.50
C GLU A 159 -5.03 -7.84 -20.30
N PHE A 160 -4.72 -7.40 -19.07
CA PHE A 160 -5.08 -8.14 -17.86
C PHE A 160 -6.60 -8.28 -17.72
N LYS A 161 -7.36 -7.23 -18.03
CA LYS A 161 -8.84 -7.27 -18.02
C LYS A 161 -9.38 -8.34 -18.96
N ARG A 162 -8.88 -8.43 -20.20
CA ARG A 162 -9.29 -9.47 -21.16
C ARG A 162 -8.93 -10.87 -20.67
N ARG A 163 -7.73 -11.06 -20.12
CA ARG A 163 -7.29 -12.36 -19.58
C ARG A 163 -8.15 -12.83 -18.41
N ALA A 164 -8.61 -11.93 -17.55
CA ALA A 164 -9.47 -12.27 -16.43
C ALA A 164 -10.92 -12.63 -16.83
N GLN A 165 -11.34 -12.29 -18.05
CA GLN A 165 -12.68 -12.61 -18.57
C GLN A 165 -12.74 -13.89 -19.41
N GLY A 166 -11.58 -14.44 -19.82
CA GLY A 166 -11.46 -15.65 -20.62
C GLY A 166 -11.19 -16.88 -19.75
#